data_AF-A0A075FQ25-F1
#
_entry.id   AF-A0A075FQ25-F1
#
_cell.length_a   1.000
_cell.length_b   1.000
_cell.length_c   1.000
_cell.angle_alpha   90.00
_cell.angle_beta   90.00
_cell.angle_gamma   90.00
#
_symmetry.space_group_name_H-M   'P 1'
#
loop_
_entity.id
_entity.type
_entity.pdbx_description
1 polymer ?
#
loop_
_entity_poly.entity_id
_entity_poly.type
_entity_poly.pdbx_seq_one_letter_code
_entity_poly.pdbx_strand_id
1 'polypeptide(L)' 'MCLTCGHVGCCDSSVGLHATKHFKETGHPVMVAIPSKSWKWCYVHEEYY' A
#
# COMPACT_ATOMS: atom_id res chain seq x y z
N MET A 1 3.05 -0.20 4.11
CA MET A 1 4.24 0.63 3.86
C MET A 1 4.52 0.65 2.38
N CYS A 2 4.76 1.81 1.80
CA CYS A 2 5.13 1.97 0.40
C CYS A 2 6.56 1.46 0.17
N LEU A 3 6.78 0.62 -0.83
CA LEU A 3 8.12 0.15 -1.20
C LEU A 3 8.93 1.18 -2.00
N THR A 4 8.29 2.21 -2.55
CA THR A 4 8.98 3.27 -3.31
C THR A 4 9.55 4.35 -2.40
N CYS A 5 8.80 4.79 -1.38
CA CYS A 5 9.19 5.94 -0.54
C CYS A 5 9.19 5.68 0.97
N GLY A 6 8.78 4.49 1.43
CA GLY A 6 8.73 4.15 2.85
C GLY A 6 7.54 4.71 3.63
N HIS A 7 6.59 5.41 2.99
CA HIS A 7 5.40 5.93 3.67
C HIS A 7 4.59 4.81 4.35
N VAL A 8 4.17 5.03 5.60
CA VAL A 8 3.35 4.09 6.37
C VAL A 8 1.95 4.67 6.53
N GLY A 9 0.96 3.95 6.00
CA GLY A 9 -0.46 4.24 6.19
C GLY A 9 -1.23 2.98 6.55
N CYS A 10 -2.43 3.16 7.10
CA CYS A 10 -3.35 2.07 7.40
C CYS A 10 -3.76 1.34 6.10
N CYS A 11 -4.08 0.05 6.21
CA CYS A 11 -4.56 -0.76 5.10
C CYS A 11 -5.88 -0.22 4.52
N ASP A 12 -6.20 -0.57 3.28
CA ASP A 12 -7.45 -0.20 2.60
C ASP A 12 -8.71 -0.79 3.23
N SER A 13 -8.58 -1.74 4.15
CA SER A 13 -9.70 -2.17 4.99
C SER A 13 -10.07 -1.15 6.08
N SER A 14 -9.27 -0.10 6.27
CA SER A 14 -9.53 0.97 7.23
C SER A 14 -10.40 2.06 6.61
N VAL A 15 -11.28 2.67 7.41
CA VAL A 15 -12.21 3.75 6.98
C VAL A 15 -11.51 4.89 6.21
N GLY A 16 -10.22 5.12 6.46
CA GLY A 16 -9.42 6.17 5.83
C GLY A 16 -8.86 5.86 4.43
N LEU A 17 -8.82 4.59 4.00
CA LEU A 17 -8.21 4.15 2.73
C LEU A 17 -6.81 4.74 2.49
N HIS A 18 -5.97 4.82 3.52
CA HIS A 18 -4.71 5.55 3.47
C HIS A 18 -3.74 5.00 2.42
N ALA A 19 -3.70 3.68 2.25
CA ALA A 19 -2.84 3.06 1.26
C ALA A 19 -3.29 3.39 -0.19
N THR A 20 -4.58 3.33 -0.49
CA THR A 20 -5.15 3.76 -1.78
C THR A 20 -4.98 5.25 -2.02
N LYS A 21 -5.24 6.10 -1.02
CA LYS A 21 -5.04 7.56 -1.15
C LYS A 21 -3.60 7.88 -1.48
N HIS A 22 -2.66 7.26 -0.77
CA HIS A 22 -1.25 7.42 -1.05
C HIS A 22 -0.91 7.04 -2.49
N PHE A 23 -1.42 5.91 -2.99
CA PHE A 23 -1.25 5.53 -4.40
C PHE A 23 -1.83 6.59 -5.35
N LYS A 24 -3.05 7.08 -5.10
CA LYS A 24 -3.69 8.10 -5.94
C LYS A 24 -2.94 9.44 -5.95
N GLU A 25 -2.29 9.80 -4.86
CA GLU A 25 -1.56 11.07 -4.73
C GLU A 25 -0.14 11.00 -5.30
N THR A 26 0.53 9.85 -5.19
CA THR A 26 1.96 9.72 -5.50
C THR A 26 2.26 8.85 -6.72
N GLY A 27 1.33 8.01 -7.14
CA GLY A 27 1.54 6.99 -8.16
C GLY A 27 2.41 5.81 -7.70
N HIS A 28 2.75 5.70 -6.41
CA HIS A 28 3.59 4.60 -5.93
C HIS A 28 2.85 3.26 -5.94
N PRO A 29 3.31 2.27 -6.72
CA PRO A 29 2.47 1.14 -7.11
C PRO A 29 2.34 0.06 -6.04
N VAL A 30 3.34 -0.12 -5.17
CA VAL A 30 3.42 -1.31 -4.30
C VAL A 30 3.43 -0.95 -2.82
N MET A 31 2.52 -1.58 -2.07
CA MET A 31 2.45 -1.54 -0.62
C MET A 31 2.76 -2.91 -0.03
N VAL A 32 3.44 -2.93 1.12
CA VAL A 32 3.69 -4.13 1.91
C VAL A 32 3.08 -4.02 3.30
N ALA A 33 2.57 -5.13 3.82
CA ALA A 33 2.16 -5.25 5.22
C ALA A 33 3.33 -5.00 6.17
N ILE A 34 3.09 -4.39 7.31
CA ILE A 34 4.07 -4.27 8.40
C ILE A 34 3.34 -4.42 9.74
N PRO A 35 3.99 -4.95 10.78
CA PRO A 35 5.42 -5.29 10.86
C PRO A 35 5.78 -6.63 10.20
N SER A 36 4.82 -7.54 9.98
CA SER A 36 5.07 -8.92 9.54
C SER A 36 5.58 -9.08 8.11
N LYS A 37 5.35 -8.11 7.21
CA LYS A 37 5.59 -8.25 5.76
C LYS A 37 4.91 -9.47 5.14
N SER A 38 3.76 -9.86 5.70
CA SER A 38 3.02 -11.08 5.32
C SER A 38 2.44 -11.05 3.91
N TRP A 39 2.26 -9.87 3.32
CA TRP A 39 1.74 -9.70 1.96
C TRP A 39 2.26 -8.39 1.37
N LYS A 40 2.32 -8.34 0.04
CA LYS A 40 2.42 -7.09 -0.73
C LYS A 40 1.29 -7.01 -1.75
N TRP A 41 0.89 -5.79 -2.06
CA TRP A 41 -0.19 -5.47 -2.98
C TRP A 41 0.31 -4.47 -4.02
N CYS A 42 0.05 -4.75 -5.31
CA CYS A 42 0.32 -3.81 -6.40
C CYS A 42 -1.00 -3.21 -6.90
N TYR A 43 -1.16 -1.89 -6.80
CA TYR A 43 -2.36 -1.20 -7.28
C TYR A 43 -2.49 -1.16 -8.81
N VAL A 44 -1.39 -1.34 -9.53
CA VAL A 44 -1.41 -1.32 -11.01
C VAL A 44 -1.92 -2.65 -11.57
N HIS A 45 -1.58 -3.76 -10.92
CA HIS A 45 -1.98 -5.11 -11.37
C HIS A 45 -3.18 -5.66 -10.60
N GLU A 46 -3.57 -5.02 -9.49
CA GLU A 46 -4.64 -5.49 -8.58
C GLU A 46 -4.39 -6.92 -8.08
N GLU A 47 -3.12 -7.25 -7.80
CA GLU A 47 -2.66 -8.58 -7.39
C GLU A 47 -1.81 -8.56 -6.10
N TYR A 48 -1.93 -9.65 -5.33
CA TYR A 48 -1.06 -9.97 -4.21
C TYR A 48 0.23 -10.65 -4.69
N TYR A 49 1.34 -10.35 -4.01
CA TYR A 49 2.61 -11.05 -4.20
C TYR A 49 3.28 -11.39 -2.87
#